data_AF-A0AAD7Q6R7-F1
#
_entry.id   AF-A0AAD7Q6R7-F1
#
_cell.length_a   1.000
_cell.length_b   1.000
_cell.length_c   1.000
_cell.angle_alpha   90.00
_cell.angle_beta   90.00
_cell.angle_gamma   90.00
#
_symmetry.space_group_name_H-M   'P 1'
#
loop_
_entity.id
_entity.type
_entity.pdbx_description
1 polymer ?
#
loop_
_entity_poly.entity_id
_entity_poly.type
_entity_poly.pdbx_seq_one_letter_code
_entity_poly.pdbx_strand_id
1 'polypeptide(L)'
;MCDTTQNTEKKCFEQQLREAHVSGHLQIDIRCFQKNSDPLVCFLHKYAAYLEERMSWLINQAGKLDPVMSKGLEFRCYDEKSIDVVFRRLPKCQLLIDKVLDCSPLDISPSDNLAQAAMSNILKESFQVYMTFTEAIAALVNMFFDLTTSARGLACEILQKASLQTQKLQNLYQNCKQIIGNKNLEYPSVQIINMDHVLALEQCLIGTQIQSTSSHVSLSSRSTGSKLPPIFSCLGSRSTELQVAITAKGGNKSEKKIEKCLSPTLFSCTMETKISMVWVVFEDEPLASHCQ
;
A
#
# COMPACT_ATOMS: atom_id res chain seq x y z
N MET A 1 5.27 -19.61 24.37
CA MET A 1 5.00 -18.58 25.41
C MET A 1 5.86 -17.33 25.24
N CYS A 2 7.10 -17.41 24.72
CA CYS A 2 7.95 -16.23 24.52
C CYS A 2 7.43 -15.28 23.41
N ASP A 3 7.00 -15.80 22.26
CA ASP A 3 6.57 -14.97 21.12
C ASP A 3 5.32 -14.12 21.42
N THR A 4 4.38 -14.66 22.20
CA THR A 4 3.15 -13.95 22.56
C THR A 4 3.44 -12.79 23.50
N THR A 5 4.34 -12.98 24.47
CA THR A 5 4.72 -11.95 25.45
C THR A 5 5.47 -10.81 24.75
N GLN A 6 6.42 -11.15 23.88
CA GLN A 6 7.20 -10.17 23.14
C GLN A 6 6.37 -9.40 22.10
N ASN A 7 5.38 -10.03 21.47
CA ASN A 7 4.45 -9.35 20.57
C ASN A 7 3.52 -8.38 21.33
N THR A 8 3.12 -8.74 22.55
CA THR A 8 2.34 -7.85 23.43
C THR A 8 3.16 -6.63 23.90
N GLU A 9 4.43 -6.83 24.27
CA GLU A 9 5.33 -5.74 24.66
C GLU A 9 5.60 -4.75 23.52
N LYS A 10 5.85 -5.25 22.31
CA LYS A 10 6.04 -4.40 21.11
C LYS A 10 4.82 -3.54 20.81
N LYS A 11 3.62 -4.10 20.93
CA LYS A 11 2.35 -3.37 20.74
C LYS A 11 2.16 -2.28 21.80
N CYS A 12 2.52 -2.58 23.04
CA CYS A 12 2.49 -1.60 24.14
C CYS A 12 3.42 -0.42 23.84
N PHE A 13 4.64 -0.69 23.35
CA PHE A 13 5.60 0.34 22.98
C PHE A 13 5.10 1.23 21.82
N GLU A 14 4.58 0.66 20.73
CA GLU A 14 4.06 1.48 19.61
C GLU A 14 2.88 2.36 20.03
N GLN A 15 1.98 1.83 20.85
CA GLN A 15 0.85 2.56 21.41
C GLN A 15 1.33 3.75 22.27
N GLN A 16 2.28 3.52 23.17
CA GLN A 16 2.86 4.57 24.02
C GLN A 16 3.59 5.64 23.20
N LEU A 17 4.38 5.22 22.20
CA LEU A 17 5.11 6.13 21.30
C LEU A 17 4.14 7.07 20.57
N ARG A 18 3.04 6.50 20.06
CA ARG A 18 1.98 7.27 19.41
C ARG A 18 1.28 8.22 20.38
N GLU A 19 0.94 7.77 21.59
CA GLU A 19 0.28 8.61 22.60
C GLU A 19 1.17 9.78 23.01
N ALA A 20 2.47 9.56 23.18
CA ALA A 20 3.46 10.62 23.42
C ALA A 20 3.54 11.60 22.25
N HIS A 21 3.51 11.12 21.01
CA HIS A 21 3.52 11.98 19.81
C HIS A 21 2.24 12.82 19.68
N VAL A 22 1.07 12.20 19.79
CA VAL A 22 -0.24 12.88 19.67
C VAL A 22 -0.45 13.90 20.79
N SER A 23 0.05 13.62 22.00
CA SER A 23 0.00 14.56 23.12
C SER A 23 1.06 15.66 23.06
N GLY A 24 1.99 15.60 22.09
CA GLY A 24 3.06 16.58 21.91
C GLY A 24 4.25 16.40 22.85
N HIS A 25 4.28 15.36 23.69
CA HIS A 25 5.41 15.03 24.58
C HIS A 25 6.60 14.46 23.81
N LEU A 26 6.36 13.82 22.67
CA LEU A 26 7.39 13.37 21.74
C LEU A 26 7.31 14.17 20.46
N GLN A 27 8.40 14.88 20.13
CA GLN A 27 8.55 15.65 18.90
C GLN A 27 9.89 15.32 18.28
N ILE A 28 9.91 15.13 16.96
CA ILE A 28 11.16 14.90 16.21
C ILE A 28 11.67 16.29 15.79
N ASP A 29 12.53 16.89 16.61
CA ASP A 29 13.10 18.20 16.30
C ASP A 29 14.39 18.07 15.49
N ILE A 30 14.31 18.44 14.22
CA ILE A 30 15.45 18.48 13.28
C ILE A 30 16.00 19.90 13.06
N ARG A 31 15.55 20.90 13.82
CA ARG A 31 16.00 22.31 13.66
C ARG A 31 17.50 22.50 13.88
N CYS A 32 18.15 21.60 14.62
CA CYS A 32 19.59 21.60 14.80
C CYS A 32 20.36 21.23 13.52
N PHE A 33 19.70 20.61 12.54
CA PHE A 33 20.26 20.30 11.23
C PHE A 33 19.82 21.38 10.25
N GLN A 34 20.67 22.38 10.02
CA GLN A 34 20.35 23.42 9.04
C GLN A 34 20.23 22.79 7.65
N LYS A 35 19.11 23.03 6.96
CA LYS A 35 18.94 22.60 5.57
C LYS A 35 20.07 23.19 4.72
N ASN A 36 20.95 22.31 4.28
CA ASN A 36 22.05 22.59 3.38
C ASN A 36 21.98 21.60 2.20
N SER A 37 22.95 21.66 1.30
CA SER A 37 23.01 20.76 0.15
C SER A 37 23.63 19.39 0.47
N ASP A 38 23.86 19.07 1.75
CA ASP A 38 24.37 17.77 2.15
C ASP A 38 23.28 16.70 1.93
N PRO A 39 23.51 15.68 1.08
CA PRO A 39 22.54 14.63 0.81
C PRO A 39 22.09 13.88 2.06
N LEU A 40 22.98 13.64 3.03
CA LEU A 40 22.64 12.94 4.27
C LEU A 40 21.74 13.79 5.16
N VAL A 41 22.00 15.10 5.25
CA VAL A 41 21.12 16.03 5.97
C VAL A 41 19.75 16.09 5.30
N CYS A 42 19.71 16.10 3.97
CA CYS A 42 18.45 16.05 3.21
C CYS A 42 17.68 14.76 3.52
N PHE A 43 18.36 13.60 3.48
CA PHE A 43 17.77 12.31 3.83
C PHE A 43 17.24 12.30 5.27
N LEU A 44 17.98 12.84 6.24
CA LEU A 44 17.56 12.90 7.64
C LEU A 44 16.25 13.68 7.82
N HIS A 45 16.10 14.81 7.13
CA HIS A 45 14.87 15.59 7.17
C HIS A 45 13.67 14.82 6.59
N LYS A 46 13.89 14.12 5.47
CA LYS A 46 12.86 13.30 4.82
C LYS A 46 12.47 12.11 5.68
N TYR A 47 13.46 11.48 6.31
CA TYR A 47 13.24 10.36 7.23
C TYR A 47 12.48 10.78 8.48
N ALA A 48 12.82 11.92 9.08
CA ALA A 48 12.06 12.49 10.19
C ALA A 48 10.59 12.73 9.81
N ALA A 49 10.33 13.36 8.66
CA ALA A 49 8.97 13.58 8.16
C ALA A 49 8.21 12.28 7.87
N TYR A 50 8.92 11.21 7.45
CA TYR A 50 8.36 9.88 7.31
C TYR A 50 7.99 9.27 8.68
N LEU A 51 8.86 9.38 9.67
CA LEU A 51 8.61 8.88 11.02
C LEU A 51 7.42 9.58 11.68
N GLU A 52 7.28 10.89 11.50
CA GLU A 52 6.12 11.66 11.96
C GLU A 52 4.80 11.10 11.41
N GLU A 53 4.75 10.83 10.10
CA GLU A 53 3.57 10.21 9.50
C GLU A 53 3.39 8.76 9.98
N ARG A 54 4.47 7.99 10.09
CA ARG A 54 4.47 6.58 10.52
C ARG A 54 3.97 6.40 11.95
N MET A 55 4.17 7.38 12.83
CA MET A 55 3.58 7.38 14.18
C MET A 55 2.05 7.47 14.18
N SER A 56 1.43 7.81 13.05
CA SER A 56 -0.03 7.75 12.88
C SER A 56 -0.56 6.37 12.44
N TRP A 57 0.31 5.35 12.38
CA TRP A 57 0.01 3.96 12.02
C TRP A 57 0.36 3.00 13.16
N LEU A 58 -0.34 1.87 13.23
CA LEU A 58 -0.13 0.83 14.24
C LEU A 58 0.02 -0.54 13.59
N ILE A 59 0.81 -1.41 14.20
CA ILE A 59 0.86 -2.82 13.83
C ILE A 59 -0.33 -3.54 14.48
N ASN A 60 -1.20 -4.11 13.65
CA ASN A 60 -2.38 -4.82 14.12
C ASN A 60 -2.03 -6.19 14.73
N GLN A 61 -3.04 -6.93 15.18
CA GLN A 61 -2.83 -8.25 15.80
C GLN A 61 -2.16 -9.26 14.88
N ALA A 62 -2.36 -9.13 13.56
CA ALA A 62 -1.78 -9.97 12.52
C ALA A 62 -0.38 -9.52 12.09
N GLY A 63 0.20 -8.48 12.71
CA GLY A 63 1.51 -7.96 12.34
C GLY A 63 1.50 -7.06 11.09
N LYS A 64 0.32 -6.69 10.57
CA LYS A 64 0.17 -5.80 9.41
C LYS A 64 0.08 -4.36 9.86
N LEU A 65 0.78 -3.48 9.15
CA LEU A 65 0.72 -2.04 9.38
C LEU A 65 -0.63 -1.47 8.91
N ASP A 66 -1.37 -0.86 9.84
CA ASP A 66 -2.68 -0.27 9.59
C ASP A 66 -2.75 1.19 10.04
N PRO A 67 -3.43 2.06 9.26
CA PRO A 67 -3.51 3.47 9.60
C PRO A 67 -4.49 3.67 10.76
N VAL A 68 -4.14 4.55 11.70
CA VAL A 68 -5.07 4.87 12.78
C VAL A 68 -6.16 5.79 12.26
N MET A 69 -7.38 5.28 12.24
CA MET A 69 -8.56 6.07 11.94
C MET A 69 -8.99 6.81 13.21
N SER A 70 -9.18 8.12 13.14
CA SER A 70 -9.86 8.85 14.22
C SER A 70 -11.31 8.35 14.30
N LYS A 71 -11.85 8.21 15.52
CA LYS A 71 -13.29 8.04 15.73
C LYS A 71 -13.98 9.37 15.40
N GLY A 72 -14.24 9.63 14.11
CA GLY A 72 -14.82 10.89 13.62
C GLY A 72 -16.09 10.63 12.80
N LEU A 73 -17.18 11.29 13.23
CA LEU A 73 -18.59 11.26 12.77
C LEU A 73 -19.03 10.01 12.00
N GLU A 74 -19.78 9.14 12.68
CA GLU A 74 -20.60 8.12 12.04
C GLU A 74 -21.62 8.78 11.10
N PHE A 75 -21.34 8.80 9.80
CA PHE A 75 -22.39 8.93 8.79
C PHE A 75 -23.25 7.66 8.85
N ARG A 76 -24.58 7.84 8.92
CA ARG A 76 -25.54 6.78 9.21
C ARG A 76 -26.40 6.48 7.98
N CYS A 77 -26.02 5.48 7.19
CA CYS A 77 -26.88 4.57 6.43
C CYS A 77 -26.07 3.31 5.98
N TYR A 78 -26.68 2.14 5.81
CA TYR A 78 -25.94 0.87 5.64
C TYR A 78 -25.11 0.76 4.32
N ASP A 79 -24.01 -0.01 4.38
CA ASP A 79 -22.85 -0.13 3.46
C ASP A 79 -21.94 1.11 3.30
N GLU A 80 -22.31 2.27 3.85
CA GLU A 80 -21.40 3.43 3.95
C GLU A 80 -20.11 3.08 4.69
N LYS A 81 -20.12 2.12 5.62
CA LYS A 81 -18.91 1.74 6.36
C LYS A 81 -17.79 1.26 5.45
N SER A 82 -18.08 0.51 4.38
CA SER A 82 -17.04 0.00 3.48
C SER A 82 -16.47 1.13 2.62
N ILE A 83 -17.35 1.97 2.06
CA ILE A 83 -17.03 3.16 1.29
C ILE A 83 -16.21 4.15 2.14
N ASP A 84 -16.73 4.54 3.30
CA ASP A 84 -16.12 5.46 4.26
C ASP A 84 -14.77 4.94 4.77
N VAL A 85 -14.64 3.64 5.00
CA VAL A 85 -13.34 3.03 5.31
C VAL A 85 -12.37 3.17 4.14
N VAL A 86 -12.78 2.92 2.90
CA VAL A 86 -11.92 3.11 1.71
C VAL A 86 -11.50 4.57 1.55
N PHE A 87 -12.45 5.51 1.64
CA PHE A 87 -12.22 6.94 1.49
C PHE A 87 -11.42 7.57 2.65
N ARG A 88 -11.39 6.96 3.84
CA ARG A 88 -10.46 7.37 4.91
C ARG A 88 -9.11 6.69 4.82
N ARG A 89 -9.07 5.42 4.40
CA ARG A 89 -7.84 4.62 4.36
C ARG A 89 -6.94 5.02 3.19
N LEU A 90 -7.51 5.24 2.00
CA LEU A 90 -6.73 5.58 0.82
C LEU A 90 -5.93 6.88 1.00
N PRO A 91 -6.50 8.00 1.47
CA PRO A 91 -5.71 9.22 1.70
C PRO A 91 -4.57 9.01 2.70
N LYS A 92 -4.77 8.19 3.74
CA LYS A 92 -3.70 7.83 4.68
C LYS A 92 -2.59 7.05 3.98
N CYS A 93 -2.92 6.00 3.21
CA CYS A 93 -1.96 5.28 2.40
C CYS A 93 -1.19 6.21 1.46
N GLN A 94 -1.90 7.10 0.75
CA GLN A 94 -1.30 8.05 -0.19
C GLN A 94 -0.33 8.99 0.51
N LEU A 95 -0.69 9.50 1.71
CA LEU A 95 0.17 10.39 2.47
C LEU A 95 1.47 9.70 2.91
N LEU A 96 1.38 8.48 3.44
CA LEU A 96 2.58 7.73 3.83
C LEU A 96 3.42 7.34 2.60
N ILE A 97 2.79 6.99 1.47
CA ILE A 97 3.49 6.77 0.20
C ILE A 97 4.23 8.02 -0.25
N ASP A 98 3.64 9.21 -0.16
CA ASP A 98 4.34 10.46 -0.50
C ASP A 98 5.61 10.65 0.36
N LYS A 99 5.53 10.36 1.67
CA LYS A 99 6.71 10.41 2.56
C LYS A 99 7.77 9.37 2.21
N VAL A 100 7.35 8.17 1.81
CA VAL A 100 8.28 7.14 1.29
C VAL A 100 8.96 7.63 0.02
N LEU A 101 8.21 8.24 -0.90
CA LEU A 101 8.73 8.76 -2.17
C LEU A 101 9.68 9.96 -1.98
N ASP A 102 9.49 10.75 -0.93
CA ASP A 102 10.41 11.83 -0.57
C ASP A 102 11.79 11.29 -0.17
N CYS A 103 11.84 10.11 0.47
CA CYS A 103 13.07 9.42 0.87
C CYS A 103 13.77 8.82 -0.36
N SER A 104 14.76 9.52 -0.91
CA SER A 104 15.48 9.09 -2.11
C SER A 104 16.69 8.22 -1.76
N PRO A 105 16.90 7.05 -2.42
CA PRO A 105 18.11 6.26 -2.24
C PRO A 105 19.36 6.95 -2.78
N LEU A 106 19.20 7.93 -3.69
CA LEU A 106 20.32 8.69 -4.25
C LEU A 106 20.98 9.61 -3.22
N ASP A 107 20.27 9.92 -2.13
CA ASP A 107 20.78 10.74 -1.04
C ASP A 107 21.62 9.92 -0.04
N ILE A 108 21.76 8.61 -0.26
CA ILE A 108 22.39 7.66 0.67
C ILE A 108 23.72 7.17 0.11
N SER A 109 24.80 7.37 0.87
CA SER A 109 26.10 6.77 0.54
C SER A 109 26.08 5.25 0.77
N PRO A 110 26.68 4.44 -0.13
CA PRO A 110 26.87 3.00 0.09
C PRO A 110 27.70 2.63 1.32
N SER A 111 28.44 3.58 1.90
CA SER A 111 29.20 3.39 3.14
C SER A 111 28.41 3.73 4.41
N ASP A 112 27.26 4.40 4.29
CA ASP A 112 26.45 4.80 5.43
C ASP A 112 25.48 3.69 5.82
N ASN A 113 25.93 2.86 6.76
CA ASN A 113 25.15 1.72 7.25
C ASN A 113 23.86 2.14 7.97
N LEU A 114 23.83 3.33 8.60
CA LEU A 114 22.66 3.80 9.33
C LEU A 114 21.58 4.28 8.37
N ALA A 115 21.95 5.08 7.37
CA ALA A 115 21.02 5.53 6.33
C ALA A 115 20.48 4.33 5.52
N GLN A 116 21.33 3.34 5.21
CA GLN A 116 20.88 2.10 4.56
C GLN A 116 19.94 1.26 5.42
N ALA A 117 20.18 1.17 6.73
CA ALA A 117 19.30 0.48 7.65
C ALA A 117 17.94 1.19 7.77
N ALA A 118 17.94 2.52 7.89
CA ALA A 118 16.73 3.34 7.88
C ALA A 118 15.93 3.13 6.59
N MET A 119 16.58 3.23 5.43
CA MET A 119 15.95 3.00 4.14
C MET A 119 15.40 1.57 4.00
N SER A 120 16.13 0.57 4.48
CA SER A 120 15.65 -0.82 4.51
C SER A 120 14.37 -0.97 5.33
N ASN A 121 14.22 -0.24 6.44
CA ASN A 121 13.01 -0.25 7.25
C ASN A 121 11.85 0.47 6.56
N ILE A 122 12.10 1.65 5.96
CA ILE A 122 11.11 2.37 5.14
C ILE A 122 10.54 1.45 4.06
N LEU A 123 11.40 0.72 3.34
CA LEU A 123 10.99 -0.19 2.28
C LEU A 123 10.14 -1.36 2.80
N LYS A 124 10.54 -2.00 3.90
CA LYS A 124 9.76 -3.11 4.49
C LYS A 124 8.34 -2.68 4.82
N GLU A 125 8.19 -1.51 5.43
CA GLU A 125 6.87 -1.00 5.79
C GLU A 125 6.10 -0.49 4.57
N SER A 126 6.77 0.16 3.61
CA SER A 126 6.14 0.63 2.39
C SER A 126 5.58 -0.51 1.54
N PHE A 127 6.17 -1.71 1.58
CA PHE A 127 5.61 -2.89 0.91
C PHE A 127 4.26 -3.28 1.49
N GLN A 128 4.10 -3.25 2.82
CA GLN A 128 2.82 -3.55 3.48
C GLN A 128 1.76 -2.47 3.19
N VAL A 129 2.18 -1.20 3.19
CA VAL A 129 1.32 -0.06 2.86
C VAL A 129 0.86 -0.16 1.40
N TYR A 130 1.76 -0.54 0.49
CA TYR A 130 1.44 -0.73 -0.92
C TYR A 130 0.41 -1.85 -1.13
N MET A 131 0.52 -2.99 -0.43
CA MET A 131 -0.52 -4.05 -0.51
C MET A 131 -1.88 -3.57 0.00
N THR A 132 -1.88 -2.82 1.09
CA THR A 132 -3.10 -2.21 1.63
C THR A 132 -3.71 -1.19 0.67
N PHE A 133 -2.85 -0.41 0.03
CA PHE A 133 -3.23 0.58 -0.96
C PHE A 133 -3.85 -0.07 -2.19
N THR A 134 -3.26 -1.13 -2.75
CA THR A 134 -3.81 -1.83 -3.92
C THR A 134 -5.14 -2.53 -3.60
N GLU A 135 -5.27 -3.15 -2.41
CA GLU A 135 -6.55 -3.69 -1.93
C GLU A 135 -7.65 -2.62 -1.89
N ALA A 136 -7.33 -1.44 -1.35
CA ALA A 136 -8.28 -0.34 -1.24
C ALA A 136 -8.61 0.32 -2.60
N ILE A 137 -7.64 0.42 -3.52
CA ILE A 137 -7.88 0.88 -4.89
C ILE A 137 -8.80 -0.09 -5.63
N ALA A 138 -8.56 -1.40 -5.52
CA ALA A 138 -9.42 -2.40 -6.15
C ALA A 138 -10.86 -2.33 -5.62
N ALA A 139 -11.02 -2.16 -4.30
CA ALA A 139 -12.32 -1.93 -3.69
C ALA A 139 -13.00 -0.65 -4.24
N LEU A 140 -12.28 0.47 -4.30
CA LEU A 140 -12.79 1.74 -4.83
C LEU A 140 -13.26 1.62 -6.28
N VAL A 141 -12.48 0.96 -7.14
CA VAL A 141 -12.83 0.74 -8.55
C VAL A 141 -14.06 -0.16 -8.70
N ASN A 142 -14.17 -1.21 -7.88
CA ASN A 142 -15.32 -2.12 -7.92
C ASN A 142 -16.63 -1.44 -7.52
N MET A 143 -16.59 -0.52 -6.54
CA MET A 143 -17.77 0.23 -6.08
C MET A 143 -18.01 1.53 -6.87
N PHE A 144 -17.13 1.91 -7.82
CA PHE A 144 -17.12 3.26 -8.41
C PHE A 144 -18.45 3.66 -9.03
N PHE A 145 -19.14 2.73 -9.70
CA PHE A 145 -20.43 3.02 -10.36
C PHE A 145 -21.61 3.07 -9.39
N ASP A 146 -21.44 2.57 -8.17
CA ASP A 146 -22.43 2.62 -7.10
C ASP A 146 -22.30 3.91 -6.26
N LEU A 147 -21.21 4.65 -6.42
CA LEU A 147 -20.96 5.91 -5.72
C LEU A 147 -21.85 7.07 -6.24
N THR A 148 -22.18 7.99 -5.33
CA THR A 148 -22.85 9.25 -5.69
C THR A 148 -21.98 10.09 -6.63
N THR A 149 -22.58 11.01 -7.39
CA THR A 149 -21.81 11.89 -8.30
C THR A 149 -20.71 12.69 -7.59
N SER A 150 -20.95 13.16 -6.36
CA SER A 150 -19.93 13.84 -5.57
C SER A 150 -18.81 12.90 -5.13
N ALA A 151 -19.15 11.70 -4.64
CA ALA A 151 -18.16 10.71 -4.21
C ALA A 151 -17.31 10.18 -5.38
N ARG A 152 -17.89 10.07 -6.59
CA ARG A 152 -17.12 9.69 -7.78
C ARG A 152 -16.07 10.72 -8.19
N GLY A 153 -16.35 12.02 -8.01
CA GLY A 153 -15.35 13.07 -8.23
C GLY A 153 -14.13 12.88 -7.32
N LEU A 154 -14.36 12.67 -6.02
CA LEU A 154 -13.30 12.37 -5.07
C LEU A 154 -12.57 11.05 -5.40
N ALA A 155 -13.29 10.01 -5.84
CA ALA A 155 -12.69 8.76 -6.27
C ALA A 155 -11.73 8.97 -7.45
N CYS A 156 -12.12 9.80 -8.43
CA CYS A 156 -11.26 10.16 -9.55
C CYS A 156 -9.99 10.88 -9.08
N GLU A 157 -10.08 11.86 -8.19
CA GLU A 157 -8.89 12.54 -7.63
C GLU A 157 -7.93 11.56 -6.94
N ILE A 158 -8.48 10.64 -6.13
CA ILE A 158 -7.69 9.58 -5.48
C ILE A 158 -7.01 8.69 -6.54
N LEU A 159 -7.74 8.25 -7.57
CA LEU A 159 -7.21 7.39 -8.64
C LEU A 159 -6.16 8.10 -9.51
N GLN A 160 -6.33 9.40 -9.79
CA GLN A 160 -5.35 10.21 -10.52
C GLN A 160 -4.03 10.30 -9.73
N LYS A 161 -4.12 10.59 -8.42
CA LYS A 161 -2.92 10.58 -7.55
C LYS A 161 -2.30 9.19 -7.47
N ALA A 162 -3.11 8.13 -7.40
CA ALA A 162 -2.66 6.75 -7.39
C ALA A 162 -1.88 6.37 -8.67
N SER A 163 -2.32 6.86 -9.82
CA SER A 163 -1.60 6.72 -11.09
C SER A 163 -0.17 7.26 -11.01
N LEU A 164 -0.02 8.46 -10.47
CA LEU A 164 1.29 9.09 -10.36
C LEU A 164 2.17 8.41 -9.30
N GLN A 165 1.59 8.02 -8.17
CA GLN A 165 2.31 7.35 -7.08
C GLN A 165 2.81 5.97 -7.48
N THR A 166 2.02 5.17 -8.20
CA THR A 166 2.44 3.82 -8.62
C THR A 166 3.64 3.85 -9.56
N GLN A 167 3.70 4.83 -10.48
CA GLN A 167 4.88 5.03 -11.34
C GLN A 167 6.13 5.40 -10.54
N LYS A 168 5.99 6.35 -9.61
CA LYS A 168 7.11 6.78 -8.76
C LYS A 168 7.58 5.66 -7.82
N LEU A 169 6.66 4.89 -7.25
CA LEU A 169 6.99 3.75 -6.38
C LEU A 169 7.75 2.66 -7.13
N GLN A 170 7.34 2.35 -8.36
CA GLN A 170 8.04 1.38 -9.20
C GLN A 170 9.50 1.80 -9.41
N ASN A 171 9.74 3.07 -9.78
CA ASN A 171 11.08 3.61 -9.95
C ASN A 171 11.88 3.60 -8.64
N LEU A 172 11.29 4.06 -7.54
CA LEU A 172 11.93 4.03 -6.22
C LEU A 172 12.38 2.61 -5.85
N TYR A 173 11.50 1.63 -5.97
CA TYR A 173 11.80 0.24 -5.63
C TYR A 173 12.89 -0.35 -6.50
N GLN A 174 12.91 -0.05 -7.80
CA GLN A 174 13.98 -0.46 -8.70
C GLN A 174 15.33 0.17 -8.31
N ASN A 175 15.35 1.47 -8.02
CA ASN A 175 16.57 2.18 -7.60
C ASN A 175 17.08 1.66 -6.26
N CYS A 176 16.20 1.47 -5.27
CA CYS A 176 16.57 0.89 -3.98
C CYS A 176 17.12 -0.53 -4.11
N LYS A 177 16.54 -1.35 -4.98
CA LYS A 177 17.04 -2.70 -5.24
C LYS A 177 18.48 -2.70 -5.77
N GLN A 178 18.85 -1.70 -6.56
CA GLN A 178 20.21 -1.54 -7.10
C GLN A 178 21.18 -0.93 -6.08
N ILE A 179 20.77 0.15 -5.41
CA ILE A 179 21.64 0.97 -4.55
C ILE A 179 21.80 0.36 -3.16
N ILE A 180 20.69 -0.03 -2.52
CA ILE A 180 20.70 -0.58 -1.15
C ILE A 180 21.09 -2.06 -1.16
N GLY A 181 20.78 -2.78 -2.24
CA GLY A 181 21.28 -4.15 -2.48
C GLY A 181 20.90 -5.17 -1.39
N ASN A 182 19.93 -4.87 -0.52
CA ASN A 182 19.55 -5.72 0.59
C ASN A 182 18.80 -6.96 0.09
N LYS A 183 19.50 -8.10 0.05
CA LYS A 183 18.99 -9.39 -0.45
C LYS A 183 17.84 -9.98 0.38
N ASN A 184 17.63 -9.49 1.60
CA ASN A 184 16.55 -9.92 2.48
C ASN A 184 15.23 -9.20 2.21
N LEU A 185 15.21 -8.24 1.27
CA LEU A 185 13.99 -7.54 0.86
C LEU A 185 13.40 -8.19 -0.39
N GLU A 186 12.19 -8.72 -0.26
CA GLU A 186 11.39 -9.16 -1.40
C GLU A 186 10.54 -7.99 -1.91
N TYR A 187 11.02 -7.34 -2.97
CA TYR A 187 10.35 -6.19 -3.55
C TYR A 187 9.06 -6.62 -4.27
N PRO A 188 7.91 -5.99 -3.97
CA PRO A 188 6.67 -6.31 -4.65
C PRO A 188 6.69 -5.81 -6.10
N SER A 189 5.96 -6.52 -6.97
CA SER A 189 5.68 -6.03 -8.31
C SER A 189 4.66 -4.89 -8.23
N VAL A 190 5.05 -3.69 -8.66
CA VAL A 190 4.17 -2.52 -8.66
C VAL A 190 3.30 -2.53 -9.91
N GLN A 191 1.99 -2.61 -9.72
CA GLN A 191 0.99 -2.50 -10.78
C GLN A 191 0.73 -1.02 -11.04
N ILE A 192 1.05 -0.58 -12.25
CA ILE A 192 0.83 0.82 -12.66
C ILE A 192 -0.66 1.04 -12.92
N ILE A 193 -1.21 2.07 -12.28
CA ILE A 193 -2.54 2.58 -12.59
C ILE A 193 -2.38 3.57 -13.75
N ASN A 194 -2.94 3.25 -14.91
CA ASN A 194 -2.80 4.10 -16.10
C ASN A 194 -3.77 5.29 -16.04
N MET A 195 -3.24 6.49 -16.31
CA MET A 195 -4.04 7.73 -16.30
C MET A 195 -5.20 7.65 -17.31
N ASP A 196 -4.98 7.04 -18.48
CA ASP A 196 -6.04 6.86 -19.50
C ASP A 196 -7.26 6.11 -18.96
N HIS A 197 -7.06 5.13 -18.07
CA HIS A 197 -8.17 4.41 -17.44
C HIS A 197 -8.92 5.31 -16.45
N VAL A 198 -8.21 6.19 -15.74
CA VAL A 198 -8.81 7.14 -14.80
C VAL A 198 -9.63 8.20 -15.56
N LEU A 199 -9.10 8.72 -16.67
CA LEU A 199 -9.82 9.66 -17.55
C LEU A 199 -11.07 9.03 -18.17
N ALA A 200 -11.01 7.74 -18.52
CA ALA A 200 -12.19 7.02 -19.00
C ALA A 200 -13.28 6.91 -17.92
N LEU A 201 -12.90 6.60 -16.67
CA LEU A 201 -13.83 6.61 -15.52
C LEU A 201 -14.44 8.00 -15.28
N GLU A 202 -13.64 9.05 -15.43
CA GLU A 202 -14.09 10.43 -15.30
C GLU A 202 -15.10 10.83 -16.39
N GLN A 203 -14.89 10.41 -17.64
CA GLN A 203 -15.84 10.67 -18.74
C GLN A 203 -17.21 10.02 -18.51
N CYS A 204 -17.26 8.87 -17.83
CA CYS A 204 -18.54 8.25 -17.42
C CYS A 204 -19.36 9.15 -16.47
N LEU A 205 -18.72 10.06 -15.72
CA LEU A 205 -19.42 11.04 -14.89
C LEU A 205 -20.24 12.01 -15.74
N ILE A 206 -19.66 12.48 -16.83
CA ILE A 206 -20.26 13.47 -17.75
C ILE A 206 -21.43 12.84 -18.51
N GLY A 207 -21.28 11.60 -18.99
CA GLY A 207 -22.36 10.87 -19.67
C GLY A 207 -23.59 10.61 -18.80
N THR A 208 -23.43 10.53 -17.48
CA THR A 208 -24.54 10.35 -16.53
C THR A 208 -25.38 11.63 -16.36
N GLN A 209 -24.79 12.82 -16.53
CA GLN A 209 -25.52 14.10 -16.38
C GLN A 209 -26.50 14.37 -17.53
N ILE A 210 -26.18 13.98 -18.77
CA ILE A 210 -27.00 14.31 -19.95
C ILE A 210 -28.37 13.59 -19.91
N GLN A 211 -28.49 12.48 -19.19
CA GLN A 211 -29.76 11.77 -19.04
C GLN A 211 -30.69 12.35 -17.96
N SER A 212 -30.20 13.27 -17.11
CA SER A 212 -30.99 13.86 -16.01
C SER A 212 -31.60 15.22 -16.33
N THR A 213 -31.34 15.79 -17.51
CA THR A 213 -31.90 17.08 -17.96
C THR A 213 -32.44 16.99 -19.38
N SER A 214 -33.31 16.02 -19.69
CA SER A 214 -34.21 16.13 -20.83
C SER A 214 -35.41 15.21 -20.67
N SER A 215 -36.58 15.83 -20.58
CA SER A 215 -37.90 15.23 -20.48
C SER A 215 -38.31 14.43 -21.71
N HIS A 216 -38.91 13.25 -21.47
CA HIS A 216 -39.87 12.53 -22.32
C HIS A 216 -39.59 12.41 -23.83
N VAL A 217 -38.88 11.35 -24.24
CA VAL A 217 -39.21 10.64 -25.48
C VAL A 217 -39.09 9.13 -25.24
N SER A 218 -40.22 8.44 -25.33
CA SER A 218 -40.27 6.97 -25.30
C SER A 218 -39.61 6.39 -26.54
N LEU A 219 -38.66 5.46 -26.37
CA LEU A 219 -38.23 4.55 -27.42
C LEU A 219 -38.13 3.12 -26.86
N SER A 220 -38.99 2.26 -27.39
CA SER A 220 -38.95 0.80 -27.19
C SER A 220 -37.91 0.14 -28.10
N SER A 221 -37.32 -0.93 -27.56
CA SER A 221 -36.51 -1.99 -28.21
C SER A 221 -35.08 -1.55 -28.63
N ARG A 222 -34.00 -2.32 -28.45
CA ARG A 222 -33.76 -3.77 -28.48
C ARG A 222 -32.56 -4.12 -27.59
N SER A 223 -32.57 -5.30 -26.98
CA SER A 223 -31.42 -5.90 -26.31
C SER A 223 -30.32 -6.24 -27.33
N THR A 224 -29.30 -5.40 -27.44
CA THR A 224 -28.00 -5.80 -27.98
C THR A 224 -26.99 -5.69 -26.85
N GLY A 225 -26.51 -6.85 -26.39
CA GLY A 225 -25.52 -6.94 -25.32
C GLY A 225 -24.30 -6.09 -25.63
N SER A 226 -24.15 -4.98 -24.93
CA SER A 226 -22.89 -4.25 -24.87
C SER A 226 -21.92 -5.10 -24.07
N LYS A 227 -21.05 -5.84 -24.76
CA LYS A 227 -19.84 -6.37 -24.14
C LYS A 227 -19.09 -5.20 -23.53
N LEU A 228 -18.98 -5.18 -22.20
CA LEU A 228 -18.03 -4.30 -21.53
C LEU A 228 -16.64 -4.53 -22.14
N PRO A 229 -15.86 -3.46 -22.40
CA PRO A 229 -14.49 -3.60 -22.84
C PRO A 229 -13.68 -4.41 -21.80
N PRO A 230 -12.58 -5.09 -22.21
CA PRO A 230 -11.81 -5.98 -21.35
C PRO A 230 -10.99 -5.17 -20.34
N ILE A 231 -11.64 -4.55 -19.37
CA ILE A 231 -11.04 -3.58 -18.43
C ILE A 231 -10.98 -4.12 -17.00
N PHE A 232 -11.75 -5.17 -16.66
CA PHE A 232 -11.92 -5.62 -15.27
C PHE A 232 -11.26 -6.96 -14.92
N SER A 233 -10.67 -7.69 -15.87
CA SER A 233 -10.06 -8.99 -15.58
C SER A 233 -8.78 -8.92 -14.76
N CYS A 234 -8.13 -7.75 -14.68
CA CYS A 234 -6.90 -7.58 -13.89
C CYS A 234 -7.13 -7.07 -12.46
N LEU A 235 -8.35 -6.63 -12.11
CA LEU A 235 -8.61 -5.96 -10.83
C LEU A 235 -9.80 -6.51 -10.03
N GLY A 236 -10.65 -7.37 -10.63
CA GLY A 236 -11.80 -7.92 -9.93
C GLY A 236 -12.19 -9.29 -10.46
N SER A 237 -11.74 -10.36 -9.81
CA SER A 237 -12.29 -11.70 -10.02
C SER A 237 -12.14 -12.53 -8.74
N ARG A 238 -13.17 -12.51 -7.89
CA ARG A 238 -13.48 -13.64 -7.01
C ARG A 238 -14.65 -14.39 -7.65
N SER A 239 -14.48 -15.68 -7.90
CA SER A 239 -15.56 -16.55 -8.37
C SER A 239 -15.98 -17.48 -7.23
N THR A 240 -17.26 -17.47 -6.93
CA THR A 240 -18.02 -18.42 -6.08
C THR A 240 -19.02 -18.99 -7.08
N GLU A 241 -18.93 -20.22 -7.55
CA GLU A 241 -19.36 -21.49 -6.95
C GLU A 241 -19.16 -22.56 -8.03
N LEU A 242 -18.83 -23.82 -7.67
CA LEU A 242 -19.75 -24.94 -7.91
C LEU A 242 -19.20 -26.24 -7.30
N GLN A 243 -20.11 -26.94 -6.64
CA GLN A 243 -19.96 -28.33 -6.22
C GLN A 243 -19.98 -29.32 -7.39
N VAL A 244 -19.54 -30.55 -7.06
CA VAL A 244 -20.05 -31.86 -7.51
C VAL A 244 -19.10 -32.74 -8.36
N ALA A 245 -18.91 -33.94 -7.80
CA ALA A 245 -18.68 -35.26 -8.39
C ALA A 245 -17.27 -35.69 -8.83
N ILE A 246 -16.72 -36.58 -8.00
CA ILE A 246 -15.70 -37.58 -8.31
C ILE A 246 -16.41 -38.81 -8.91
N THR A 247 -15.98 -39.27 -10.09
CA THR A 247 -15.81 -40.72 -10.41
C THR A 247 -14.97 -40.94 -11.67
N ALA A 248 -13.77 -41.51 -11.45
CA ALA A 248 -13.13 -42.64 -12.14
C ALA A 248 -13.00 -42.75 -13.69
N LYS A 249 -11.70 -42.71 -14.10
CA LYS A 249 -10.92 -43.78 -14.79
C LYS A 249 -10.98 -43.89 -16.33
N GLY A 250 -9.80 -43.69 -16.94
CA GLY A 250 -9.25 -44.61 -17.95
C GLY A 250 -8.80 -44.02 -19.31
N GLY A 251 -7.49 -44.11 -19.60
CA GLY A 251 -7.01 -44.61 -20.91
C GLY A 251 -6.51 -43.64 -21.98
N ASN A 252 -5.17 -43.49 -22.03
CA ASN A 252 -4.25 -43.45 -23.19
C ASN A 252 -4.44 -42.58 -24.46
N LYS A 253 -3.30 -41.94 -24.79
CA LYS A 253 -2.60 -41.73 -26.09
C LYS A 253 -2.72 -40.38 -26.83
N SER A 254 -1.56 -39.68 -26.83
CA SER A 254 -0.86 -38.96 -27.91
C SER A 254 -1.56 -37.83 -28.69
N GLU A 255 -1.06 -36.59 -28.55
CA GLU A 255 -0.19 -35.91 -29.54
C GLU A 255 0.11 -34.44 -29.15
N LYS A 256 1.20 -33.92 -29.71
CA LYS A 256 1.94 -32.69 -29.40
C LYS A 256 1.09 -31.41 -29.38
N LYS A 257 1.25 -30.56 -28.34
CA LYS A 257 1.03 -29.11 -28.46
C LYS A 257 1.77 -28.31 -27.38
N ILE A 258 2.38 -27.23 -27.83
CA ILE A 258 3.10 -26.15 -27.14
C ILE A 258 2.61 -25.92 -25.70
N GLU A 259 3.48 -26.18 -24.72
CA GLU A 259 3.18 -25.99 -23.30
C GLU A 259 3.58 -24.57 -22.86
N LYS A 260 2.60 -23.66 -22.95
CA LYS A 260 2.61 -22.38 -22.22
C LYS A 260 1.81 -22.58 -20.94
N CYS A 261 2.44 -23.15 -19.91
CA CYS A 261 1.83 -23.32 -18.59
C CYS A 261 1.93 -22.00 -17.80
N LEU A 262 0.91 -21.15 -17.96
CA LEU A 262 0.56 -20.16 -16.94
C LEU A 262 -0.37 -20.86 -15.95
N SER A 263 0.16 -21.23 -14.79
CA SER A 263 -0.63 -21.72 -13.66
C SER A 263 -1.47 -20.57 -13.09
N PRO A 264 -2.79 -20.75 -12.88
CA PRO A 264 -3.62 -19.77 -12.20
C PRO A 264 -3.63 -20.07 -10.70
N THR A 265 -2.81 -19.38 -9.93
CA THR A 265 -2.95 -19.34 -8.47
C THR A 265 -2.56 -17.94 -8.02
N LEU A 266 -3.46 -16.98 -8.28
CA LEU A 266 -3.13 -15.56 -8.22
C LEU A 266 -3.12 -14.97 -6.80
N PHE A 267 -3.62 -15.66 -5.77
CA PHE A 267 -3.56 -15.15 -4.40
C PHE A 267 -3.51 -16.29 -3.39
N SER A 268 -2.30 -16.78 -3.11
CA SER A 268 -1.96 -17.40 -1.83
C SER A 268 -0.46 -17.27 -1.64
N CYS A 269 -0.04 -16.10 -1.15
CA CYS A 269 1.30 -15.94 -0.60
C CYS A 269 1.16 -15.78 0.91
N THR A 270 1.22 -16.89 1.66
CA THR A 270 1.46 -16.83 3.10
C THR A 270 2.92 -16.44 3.29
N MET A 271 3.18 -15.13 3.35
CA MET A 271 4.46 -14.62 3.82
C MET A 271 4.45 -14.64 5.34
N GLU A 272 4.93 -15.75 5.92
CA GLU A 272 5.41 -15.75 7.30
C GLU A 272 6.71 -14.97 7.34
N THR A 273 6.64 -13.68 7.64
CA THR A 273 7.84 -12.91 7.98
C THR A 273 8.29 -13.32 9.37
N LYS A 274 9.25 -14.25 9.45
CA LYS A 274 10.04 -14.44 10.68
C LYS A 274 10.82 -13.15 10.92
N ILE A 275 10.33 -12.33 11.83
CA ILE A 275 11.07 -11.21 12.40
C ILE A 275 12.35 -11.80 12.99
N SER A 276 13.51 -11.45 12.41
CA SER A 276 14.80 -11.81 13.00
C SER A 276 14.88 -11.18 14.39
N MET A 277 15.08 -12.00 15.41
CA MET A 277 15.23 -11.59 16.82
C MET A 277 16.67 -11.19 17.19
N VAL A 278 17.55 -11.06 16.20
CA VAL A 278 18.96 -10.71 16.45
C VAL A 278 19.08 -9.19 16.52
N TRP A 279 19.15 -8.67 17.74
CA TRP A 279 19.65 -7.32 18.00
C TRP A 279 21.17 -7.34 17.92
N VAL A 280 21.76 -6.30 17.33
CA VAL A 280 23.19 -6.04 17.46
C VAL A 280 23.43 -5.63 18.91
N VAL A 281 24.09 -6.50 19.67
CA VAL A 281 24.67 -6.14 20.96
C VAL A 281 25.91 -5.31 20.64
N PHE A 282 25.92 -4.05 21.05
CA PHE A 282 27.15 -3.27 21.08
C PHE A 282 27.93 -3.77 22.29
N GLU A 283 29.08 -4.41 22.04
CA GLU A 283 30.08 -4.65 23.09
C GLU A 283 30.62 -3.27 23.50
N ASP A 284 30.40 -2.88 24.75
CA ASP A 284 31.05 -1.71 25.32
C ASP A 284 32.56 -2.01 25.40
N GLU A 285 33.36 -1.41 24.52
CA GLU A 285 34.81 -1.44 24.67
C GLU A 285 35.19 -0.76 26.00
N PRO A 286 35.88 -1.46 26.92
CA PRO A 286 36.34 -0.83 28.14
C PRO A 286 37.44 0.18 27.79
N LEU A 287 37.22 1.44 28.18
CA LEU A 287 38.24 2.47 28.24
C LEU A 287 39.49 1.91 28.93
N ALA A 288 40.56 1.75 28.14
CA ALA A 288 41.87 1.42 28.67
C ALA A 288 42.29 2.52 29.66
N SER A 289 42.24 2.18 30.94
CA SER A 289 42.78 2.99 32.01
C SER A 289 44.29 3.13 31.80
N HIS A 290 44.73 4.35 31.54
CA HIS A 290 46.11 4.75 31.73
C HIS A 290 46.42 4.68 33.23
N CYS A 291 47.30 3.75 33.60
CA CYS A 291 48.05 3.82 34.86
C CYS A 291 49.44 3.21 34.67
N GLN A 292 50.44 4.12 34.73
CA GLN A 292 51.89 3.99 34.91
C GLN A 292 52.73 3.33 33.81
#